data_AF-A0A975I4K5-F1
#
_entry.id   AF-A0A975I4K5-F1
#
_cell.length_a   1.000
_cell.length_b   1.000
_cell.length_c   1.000
_cell.angle_alpha   90.00
_cell.angle_beta   90.00
_cell.angle_gamma   90.00
#
_symmetry.space_group_name_H-M   'P 1'
#
loop_
_entity.id
_entity.type
_entity.pdbx_description
1 polymer ?
#
loop_
_entity_poly.entity_id
_entity_poly.type
_entity_poly.pdbx_seq_one_letter_code
_entity_poly.pdbx_strand_id
1 'polypeptide(L)'
;MNTLEIDIEIGAEGSVKLLSPLPTWLKPGRARVLMTVESVQEEPKRQKSIGKPDFLARQQALFGSRVLPDSQAILQELRADRF
;
A
#
# COMPACT_ATOMS: atom_id res chain seq x y z
N MET A 1 7.21 3.23 -28.48
CA MET A 1 6.28 3.44 -27.35
C MET A 1 6.76 4.71 -26.67
N ASN A 2 6.00 5.79 -26.74
CA ASN A 2 6.44 7.09 -26.23
C ASN A 2 5.78 7.30 -24.87
N THR A 3 6.57 7.61 -23.86
CA THR A 3 6.08 8.01 -22.54
C THR A 3 5.91 9.52 -22.52
N LEU A 4 4.77 10.00 -22.04
CA LEU A 4 4.54 11.42 -21.80
C LEU A 4 4.90 11.71 -20.34
N GLU A 5 5.93 12.52 -20.13
CA GLU A 5 6.32 13.04 -18.82
C GLU A 5 6.07 14.55 -18.84
N ILE A 6 5.17 15.01 -17.99
CA ILE A 6 4.72 16.40 -17.97
C ILE A 6 4.23 16.78 -16.58
N ASP A 7 4.59 17.99 -16.15
CA ASP A 7 4.09 18.54 -14.91
C ASP A 7 2.63 18.95 -15.06
N ILE A 8 1.83 18.51 -14.09
CA ILE A 8 0.40 18.81 -14.01
C ILE A 8 0.05 19.35 -12.64
N GLU A 9 -0.94 20.24 -12.61
CA GLU A 9 -1.58 20.70 -11.37
C GLU A 9 -2.92 19.99 -11.21
N ILE A 10 -3.17 19.46 -10.01
CA ILE A 10 -4.44 18.83 -9.63
C ILE A 10 -5.17 19.79 -8.71
N GLY A 11 -6.30 20.34 -9.18
CA GLY A 11 -7.17 21.21 -8.39
C GLY A 11 -7.95 20.43 -7.32
N ALA A 12 -8.41 21.13 -6.28
CA ALA A 12 -9.16 20.52 -5.17
C ALA A 12 -10.51 19.91 -5.61
N GLU A 13 -11.05 20.42 -6.70
CA GLU A 13 -12.25 19.95 -7.39
C GLU A 13 -11.99 18.75 -8.32
N GLY A 14 -10.75 18.26 -8.39
CA GLY A 14 -10.34 17.20 -9.30
C GLY A 14 -10.08 17.66 -10.74
N SER A 15 -9.93 18.97 -10.97
CA SER A 15 -9.47 19.47 -12.27
C SER A 15 -8.01 19.11 -12.49
N VAL A 16 -7.62 18.90 -13.74
CA VAL A 16 -6.23 18.63 -14.13
C VAL A 16 -5.81 19.69 -15.14
N LYS A 17 -4.75 20.43 -14.84
CA LYS A 17 -4.16 21.42 -15.73
C LYS A 17 -2.75 21.03 -16.10
N LEU A 18 -2.42 21.17 -17.38
CA LEU A 18 -1.07 21.00 -17.87
C LEU A 18 -0.28 22.29 -17.57
N LEU A 19 0.91 22.14 -17.02
CA LEU A 19 1.80 23.28 -16.73
C LEU A 19 2.73 23.61 -17.90
N SER A 20 2.76 22.77 -18.94
CA SER A 20 3.55 22.97 -20.14
C SER A 20 2.76 22.55 -21.41
N PRO A 21 3.17 23.04 -22.60
CA PRO A 21 2.50 22.68 -23.84
C PRO A 21 2.65 21.20 -24.17
N LEU A 22 1.64 20.64 -24.83
CA LEU A 22 1.66 19.26 -25.27
C LEU A 22 2.72 19.04 -26.37
N PRO A 23 3.42 17.90 -26.35
CA PRO A 23 4.36 17.56 -27.41
C PRO A 23 3.67 17.46 -28.77
N THR A 24 4.38 17.83 -29.82
CA THR A 24 3.88 17.84 -31.21
C THR A 24 3.46 16.47 -31.74
N TRP A 25 3.96 15.39 -31.14
CA TRP A 25 3.57 14.02 -31.50
C TRP A 25 2.23 13.60 -30.88
N LEU A 26 1.75 14.28 -29.83
CA LEU A 26 0.48 13.99 -29.18
C LEU A 26 -0.64 14.72 -29.93
N LYS A 27 -1.29 14.01 -30.86
CA LYS A 27 -2.38 14.58 -31.67
C LYS A 27 -3.59 14.95 -30.78
N PRO A 28 -4.30 16.05 -31.09
CA PRO A 28 -5.56 16.37 -30.43
C PRO A 28 -6.56 15.22 -30.56
N GLY A 29 -7.18 14.82 -29.46
CA GLY A 29 -8.13 13.70 -29.44
C GLY A 29 -8.34 13.13 -28.05
N ARG A 30 -8.99 11.98 -27.98
CA ARG A 30 -9.16 11.22 -26.73
C ARG A 30 -7.95 10.33 -26.50
N ALA A 31 -7.35 10.45 -25.32
CA ALA A 31 -6.27 9.57 -24.87
C ALA A 31 -6.62 9.02 -23.48
N ARG A 32 -6.13 7.82 -23.18
CA ARG A 32 -6.17 7.25 -21.83
C ARG A 32 -4.82 7.54 -21.17
N VAL A 33 -4.86 8.16 -20.00
CA VAL A 33 -3.66 8.46 -19.20
C VAL A 33 -3.61 7.49 -18.03
N LEU A 34 -2.45 6.90 -17.78
CA LEU A 34 -2.13 6.19 -16.55
C LEU A 34 -1.25 7.12 -15.72
N MET A 35 -1.69 7.45 -14.51
CA MET A 35 -0.96 8.34 -13.60
C MET A 35 -0.54 7.55 -12.37
N THR A 36 0.72 7.72 -11.97
CA THR A 36 1.24 7.19 -10.72
C THR A 36 1.60 8.38 -9.85
N VAL A 37 0.98 8.50 -8.68
CA VAL A 37 1.27 9.54 -7.70
C VAL A 37 1.85 8.86 -6.48
N GLU A 38 2.98 9.35 -6.00
CA GLU A 38 3.52 8.93 -4.71
C GLU A 38 2.58 9.44 -3.61
N SER A 39 1.75 8.55 -3.08
CA SER A 39 0.96 8.86 -1.91
C SER A 39 1.88 8.78 -0.70
N VAL A 40 2.06 9.90 0.00
CA VAL A 40 2.54 9.90 1.38
C VAL A 40 1.39 9.40 2.27
N GLN A 41 0.90 8.18 2.02
CA GLN A 41 0.08 7.49 2.99
C GLN A 41 1.05 7.13 4.12
N GLU A 42 1.03 7.94 5.18
CA GLU A 42 1.42 7.44 6.49
C GLU A 42 0.62 6.16 6.71
N GLU A 43 1.27 5.01 6.57
CA GLU A 43 0.68 3.76 7.03
C GLU A 43 0.20 4.03 8.45
N PRO A 44 -1.09 3.81 8.78
CA PRO A 44 -1.55 3.96 10.14
C PRO A 44 -0.68 3.00 10.96
N LYS A 45 0.22 3.56 11.79
CA LYS A 45 1.12 2.78 12.63
C LYS A 45 0.26 1.73 13.30
N ARG A 46 0.43 0.46 12.90
CA ARG A 46 -0.37 -0.65 13.42
C ARG A 46 -0.28 -0.57 14.93
N GLN A 47 -1.34 -0.09 15.56
CA GLN A 47 -1.45 -0.03 16.99
C GLN A 47 -1.42 -1.49 17.40
N LYS A 48 -0.28 -1.95 17.95
CA LYS A 48 -0.17 -3.28 18.55
C LYS A 48 -1.14 -3.26 19.72
N SER A 49 -2.40 -3.61 19.47
CA SER A 49 -3.35 -3.88 20.52
C SER A 49 -2.73 -5.04 21.29
N ILE A 50 -2.28 -4.73 22.51
CA ILE A 50 -1.89 -5.74 23.49
C ILE A 50 -3.07 -6.71 23.53
N GLY A 51 -2.82 -7.95 23.11
CA GLY A 51 -3.86 -8.95 22.92
C GLY A 51 -4.71 -9.01 24.19
N LYS A 52 -5.95 -8.55 24.10
CA LYS A 52 -6.88 -8.64 25.23
C LYS A 52 -6.97 -10.12 25.63
N PRO A 53 -7.13 -10.46 26.91
CA PRO A 53 -7.19 -11.85 27.38
C PRO A 53 -8.22 -12.70 26.61
N ASP A 54 -9.25 -12.05 26.08
CA ASP A 54 -10.28 -12.65 25.23
C ASP A 54 -9.73 -13.23 23.91
N PHE A 55 -8.65 -12.66 23.35
CA PHE A 55 -7.97 -13.19 22.16
C PHE A 55 -7.22 -14.49 22.46
N LEU A 56 -6.54 -14.56 23.62
CA LEU A 56 -5.84 -15.77 24.05
C LEU A 56 -6.82 -16.91 24.34
N ALA A 57 -7.94 -16.59 25.00
CA ALA A 57 -9.01 -17.55 25.25
C ALA A 57 -9.64 -18.07 23.94
N ARG A 58 -9.89 -17.19 22.97
CA ARG A 58 -10.41 -17.57 21.64
C ARG A 58 -9.40 -18.39 20.84
N GLN A 59 -8.12 -18.06 20.90
CA GLN A 59 -7.07 -18.84 20.26
C GLN A 59 -6.98 -20.25 20.86
N GLN A 60 -7.09 -20.38 22.19
CA GLN A 60 -7.16 -21.69 22.85
C GLN A 60 -8.44 -22.45 22.51
N ALA A 61 -9.59 -21.79 22.38
CA ALA A 61 -10.84 -22.45 22.01
C ALA A 61 -10.85 -22.95 20.56
N LEU A 62 -10.22 -22.21 19.64
CA LEU A 62 -10.18 -22.55 18.21
C LEU A 62 -9.08 -23.55 17.87
N PHE A 63 -7.92 -23.42 18.50
CA PHE A 63 -6.72 -24.21 18.17
C PHE A 63 -6.33 -25.23 19.26
N GLY A 64 -7.05 -25.27 20.39
CA GLY A 64 -6.80 -26.18 21.49
C GLY A 64 -5.39 -26.03 22.08
N SER A 65 -4.82 -27.14 22.55
CA SER A 65 -3.42 -27.25 22.99
C SER A 65 -2.45 -27.60 21.85
N ARG A 66 -2.91 -27.59 20.59
CA ARG A 66 -2.03 -27.75 19.42
C ARG A 66 -1.27 -26.46 19.15
N VAL A 67 -0.39 -26.11 20.08
CA VAL A 67 0.76 -25.27 19.77
C VAL A 67 1.63 -26.15 18.87
N LEU A 68 1.67 -25.85 17.57
CA LEU A 68 2.68 -26.40 16.68
C LEU A 68 4.04 -26.09 17.34
N PRO A 69 4.82 -27.08 17.79
CA PRO A 69 6.08 -26.87 18.50
C PRO A 69 7.03 -25.93 17.75
N ASP A 70 6.90 -25.91 16.41
CA ASP A 70 7.76 -25.17 15.49
C ASP A 70 7.20 -23.80 15.07
N SER A 71 5.96 -23.46 15.44
CA SER A 71 5.34 -22.19 15.00
C SER A 71 6.05 -20.95 15.56
N GLN A 72 6.59 -21.03 16.78
CA GLN A 72 7.40 -19.96 17.36
C GLN A 72 8.73 -19.78 16.62
N ALA A 73 9.36 -20.89 16.19
CA ALA A 73 10.60 -20.85 15.42
C ALA A 73 10.37 -20.24 14.02
N ILE A 74 9.31 -20.67 13.32
CA ILE A 74 8.92 -20.12 12.01
C ILE A 74 8.62 -18.61 12.11
N LEU A 75 7.92 -18.19 13.16
CA LEU A 75 7.61 -16.76 13.38
C LEU A 75 8.86 -15.95 13.76
N GLN A 76 9.88 -16.58 14.36
CA GLN A 76 11.16 -15.95 14.65
C GLN A 76 12.03 -15.84 13.39
N GLU A 77 12.11 -16.88 12.57
CA GLU A 77 12.81 -16.87 11.27
C GLU A 77 12.23 -15.81 10.34
N LEU A 78 10.90 -15.76 10.18
CA LEU A 78 10.22 -14.73 9.37
C LEU A 78 10.40 -13.30 9.91
N ARG A 79 10.76 -13.15 11.19
CA ARG A 79 11.06 -11.85 11.82
C ARG A 79 12.53 -11.48 11.63
N ALA A 80 13.43 -12.46 11.64
CA ALA A 80 14.86 -12.26 11.43
C ALA A 80 15.16 -11.83 9.98
N ASP A 81 14.42 -12.35 9.00
CA ASP A 81 14.56 -11.97 7.57
C ASP A 81 14.08 -10.54 7.22
N ARG A 82 13.64 -9.75 8.21
CA ARG A 82 13.09 -8.40 8.01
C ARG A 82 14.02 -7.25 8.40
N PHE A 83 15.31 -7.52 8.62
CA PHE A 83 16.34 -6.50 8.91
C PHE A 83 17.60 -6.71 8.09
#